data_AF-A0A4S4NMQ5-F1
#
_entry.id   AF-A0A4S4NMQ5-F1
#
_cell.length_a   1.000
_cell.length_b   1.000
_cell.length_c   1.000
_cell.angle_alpha   90.00
_cell.angle_beta   90.00
_cell.angle_gamma   90.00
#
_symmetry.space_group_name_H-M   'P 1'
#
loop_
_entity.id
_entity.type
_entity.pdbx_description
1 polymer ?
#
loop_
_entity_poly.entity_id
_entity_poly.type
_entity_poly.pdbx_seq_one_letter_code
_entity_poly.pdbx_strand_id
1 'polypeptide(L)'
;MARTFGASAVFLKLQGPRTAGDPGDHRGKRGPAKRRLVTSSKNKYDTLEQIIFEQGLRILGVHAYQELNLLLFVLNNGKVLRRKIDTLARLRDANQTVLDNYHLIAGGVGVHWPDVDEDLSLKGLLKAEFSMQAMAV
;
A
#
# COMPACT_ATOMS: atom_id res chain seq x y z
N MET A 1 15.77 -0.21 44.12
CA MET A 1 14.56 -0.71 44.81
C MET A 1 14.07 -1.94 44.06
N ALA A 2 14.41 -3.12 44.58
CA ALA A 2 13.98 -4.41 44.06
C ALA A 2 12.66 -4.80 44.73
N ARG A 3 11.71 -5.36 43.96
CA ARG A 3 10.60 -6.15 44.50
C ARG A 3 10.43 -7.39 43.64
N THR A 4 11.09 -8.45 44.09
CA THR A 4 10.83 -9.85 43.77
C THR A 4 9.72 -10.37 44.70
N PHE A 5 8.76 -11.07 44.13
CA PHE A 5 7.85 -12.05 44.75
C PHE A 5 7.60 -13.06 43.62
N GLY A 6 7.67 -14.38 43.74
CA GLY A 6 7.76 -15.27 44.89
C GLY A 6 6.86 -16.49 44.60
N ALA A 7 7.44 -17.70 44.61
CA ALA A 7 6.82 -19.04 44.66
C ALA A 7 6.03 -19.52 43.42
N SER A 8 6.52 -20.52 42.68
CA SER A 8 6.55 -21.99 42.96
C SER A 8 5.20 -22.69 42.79
N ALA A 9 5.09 -23.49 41.72
CA ALA A 9 4.24 -24.68 41.69
C ALA A 9 4.85 -25.71 40.74
N VAL A 10 5.61 -26.63 41.33
CA VAL A 10 6.02 -27.90 40.73
C VAL A 10 4.81 -28.82 40.78
N PHE A 11 4.41 -29.41 39.65
CA PHE A 11 3.53 -30.57 39.68
C PHE A 11 4.02 -31.63 38.70
N LEU A 12 4.78 -32.57 39.27
CA LEU A 12 5.21 -33.82 38.67
C LEU A 12 4.06 -34.82 38.84
N LYS A 13 3.60 -35.46 37.77
CA LYS A 13 2.82 -36.70 37.89
C LYS A 13 3.33 -37.75 36.89
N LEU A 14 3.78 -38.85 37.49
CA LEU A 14 4.39 -40.02 36.89
C LEU A 14 3.32 -40.98 36.30
N GLN A 15 3.61 -41.52 35.10
CA GLN A 15 3.51 -42.93 34.59
C GLN A 15 2.20 -43.75 34.81
N GLY A 16 1.66 -44.60 33.92
CA GLY A 16 2.00 -45.21 32.59
C GLY A 16 0.71 -45.88 32.04
N PRO A 17 0.67 -47.02 31.28
CA PRO A 17 1.69 -47.75 30.53
C PRO A 17 1.41 -47.82 28.99
N ARG A 18 2.35 -48.42 28.25
CA ARG A 18 2.30 -48.70 26.80
C ARG A 18 1.34 -49.86 26.47
N THR A 19 0.62 -49.76 25.36
CA THR A 19 0.22 -50.92 24.53
C THR A 19 0.43 -50.60 23.05
N ALA A 20 0.98 -51.56 22.34
CA ALA A 20 1.34 -51.51 20.93
C ALA A 20 0.19 -52.00 20.03
N GLY A 21 0.17 -51.53 18.78
CA GLY A 21 -0.41 -52.21 17.62
C GLY A 21 -1.77 -51.69 17.13
N ASP A 22 -1.79 -51.00 15.98
CA ASP A 22 -2.27 -51.54 14.68
C ASP A 22 -2.21 -50.44 13.58
N PRO A 23 -1.78 -50.72 12.33
CA PRO A 23 -1.64 -49.73 11.27
C PRO A 23 -2.87 -49.71 10.36
N GLY A 24 -3.71 -48.67 10.49
CA GLY A 24 -4.82 -48.39 9.59
C GLY A 24 -4.50 -47.28 8.59
N ASP A 25 -4.31 -47.65 7.32
CA ASP A 25 -4.36 -46.77 6.16
C ASP A 25 -5.70 -46.05 6.10
N HIS A 26 -5.70 -44.72 6.30
CA HIS A 26 -6.72 -43.83 5.77
C HIS A 26 -6.08 -42.58 5.17
N ARG A 27 -5.59 -42.74 3.94
CA ARG A 27 -5.78 -41.85 2.78
C ARG A 27 -6.45 -40.48 3.08
N GLY A 28 -5.71 -39.57 3.72
CA GLY A 28 -6.07 -38.17 3.92
C GLY A 28 -5.61 -37.31 2.73
N LYS A 29 -6.57 -36.73 2.01
CA LYS A 29 -6.39 -35.98 0.78
C LYS A 29 -5.36 -34.84 0.91
N ARG A 30 -4.22 -34.97 0.24
CA ARG A 30 -3.38 -33.81 -0.12
C ARG A 30 -4.17 -33.01 -1.16
N GLY A 31 -4.81 -31.93 -0.72
CA GLY A 31 -5.38 -30.93 -1.62
C GLY A 31 -4.31 -30.40 -2.58
N PRO A 32 -4.68 -29.94 -3.78
CA PRO A 32 -3.70 -29.52 -4.76
C PRO A 32 -2.90 -28.34 -4.20
N ALA A 33 -1.57 -28.46 -4.27
CA ALA A 33 -0.65 -27.37 -4.05
C ALA A 33 -1.19 -26.14 -4.79
N LYS A 34 -1.41 -25.03 -4.06
CA LYS A 34 -1.77 -23.75 -4.65
C LYS A 34 -0.71 -23.45 -5.71
N ARG A 35 -1.07 -23.63 -6.99
CA ARG A 35 -0.24 -23.24 -8.12
C ARG A 35 0.04 -21.76 -7.91
N ARG A 36 1.30 -21.44 -7.59
CA ARG A 36 1.80 -20.08 -7.75
C ARG A 36 1.64 -19.77 -9.23
N LEU A 37 0.59 -19.03 -9.59
CA LEU A 37 0.51 -18.43 -10.92
C LEU A 37 1.65 -17.42 -11.00
N VAL A 38 2.83 -17.90 -11.40
CA VAL A 38 3.83 -17.05 -12.02
C VAL A 38 3.39 -16.92 -13.47
N THR A 39 2.44 -16.01 -13.69
CA THR A 39 2.13 -15.51 -15.02
C THR A 39 2.57 -14.06 -15.06
N SER A 40 3.88 -13.82 -14.96
CA SER A 40 4.42 -12.49 -15.24
C SER A 40 4.55 -12.34 -16.76
N SER A 41 3.40 -12.21 -17.42
CA SER A 41 3.31 -11.17 -18.44
C SER A 41 3.67 -9.89 -17.70
N LYS A 42 4.74 -9.18 -18.10
CA LYS A 42 5.22 -7.97 -17.40
C LYS A 42 4.08 -6.96 -17.26
N ASN A 43 3.32 -7.05 -16.18
CA ASN A 43 2.13 -6.25 -15.98
C ASN A 43 2.64 -4.87 -15.56
N LYS A 44 2.26 -3.84 -16.33
CA LYS A 44 2.64 -2.45 -16.05
C LYS A 44 2.31 -2.06 -14.60
N TYR A 45 1.26 -2.66 -14.02
CA TYR A 45 0.88 -2.45 -12.63
C TYR A 45 1.84 -3.08 -11.60
N ASP A 46 2.45 -4.22 -11.92
CA ASP A 46 3.43 -4.86 -11.05
C ASP A 46 4.69 -4.00 -10.97
N THR A 47 5.11 -3.40 -12.09
CA THR A 47 6.24 -2.47 -12.12
C THR A 47 5.97 -1.21 -11.29
N LEU A 48 4.73 -0.69 -11.28
CA LEU A 48 4.36 0.44 -10.42
C LEU A 48 4.43 0.06 -8.94
N GLU A 49 3.97 -1.13 -8.57
CA GLU A 49 4.04 -1.60 -7.20
C GLU A 49 5.49 -1.78 -6.75
N GLN A 50 6.37 -2.32 -7.59
CA GLN A 50 7.80 -2.38 -7.28
C GLN A 50 8.40 -0.99 -7.06
N ILE A 51 8.11 -0.02 -7.94
CA ILE A 51 8.65 1.35 -7.78
C ILE A 51 8.13 1.99 -6.48
N ILE A 52 6.86 1.81 -6.15
CA ILE A 52 6.28 2.40 -4.94
C ILE A 52 6.83 1.69 -3.69
N PHE A 53 6.78 0.37 -3.61
CA PHE A 53 7.07 -0.36 -2.37
C PHE A 53 8.53 -0.76 -2.24
N GLU A 54 9.18 -1.24 -3.30
CA GLU A 54 10.57 -1.70 -3.26
C GLU A 54 11.55 -0.53 -3.40
N GLN A 55 11.30 0.40 -4.34
CA GLN A 55 12.16 1.57 -4.53
C GLN A 55 11.79 2.75 -3.61
N GLY A 56 10.70 2.60 -2.84
CA GLY A 56 10.32 3.60 -1.84
C GLY A 56 9.90 4.94 -2.44
N LEU A 57 9.33 4.96 -3.65
CA LEU A 57 8.86 6.22 -4.24
C LEU A 57 7.73 6.81 -3.39
N ARG A 58 7.85 8.10 -3.03
CA ARG A 58 6.87 8.82 -2.20
C ARG A 58 6.61 10.22 -2.73
N ILE A 59 5.42 10.71 -2.46
CA ILE A 59 5.04 12.12 -2.58
C ILE A 59 5.60 12.85 -1.35
N LEU A 60 6.34 13.92 -1.60
CA LEU A 60 6.86 14.81 -0.56
C LEU A 60 6.00 16.05 -0.35
N GLY A 61 5.26 16.46 -1.38
CA GLY A 61 4.37 17.61 -1.28
C GLY A 61 3.57 17.82 -2.55
N VAL A 62 2.57 18.68 -2.40
CA VAL A 62 1.69 19.13 -3.48
C VAL A 62 1.72 20.66 -3.53
N HIS A 63 1.81 21.21 -4.74
CA HIS A 63 1.63 22.63 -5.00
C HIS A 63 0.49 22.81 -5.98
N ALA A 64 -0.51 23.60 -5.58
CA ALA A 64 -1.65 23.92 -6.40
C ALA A 64 -1.60 25.39 -6.83
N TYR A 65 -1.99 25.65 -8.06
CA TYR A 65 -2.17 26.98 -8.61
C TYR A 65 -3.53 27.02 -9.29
N GLN A 66 -4.57 27.42 -8.55
CA GLN A 66 -5.97 27.38 -9.01
C GLN A 66 -6.15 28.18 -10.31
N GLU A 67 -5.63 29.41 -10.36
CA GLU A 67 -5.73 30.30 -11.53
C GLU A 67 -5.09 29.71 -12.79
N LEU A 68 -4.07 28.87 -12.61
CA LEU A 68 -3.37 28.20 -13.70
C LEU A 68 -3.95 26.82 -14.03
N ASN A 69 -4.98 26.39 -13.28
CA ASN A 69 -5.54 25.04 -13.37
C ASN A 69 -4.43 23.97 -13.29
N LEU A 70 -3.50 24.14 -12.35
CA LEU A 70 -2.26 23.36 -12.27
C LEU A 70 -2.09 22.74 -10.88
N LEU A 71 -1.79 21.45 -10.88
CA LEU A 71 -1.45 20.68 -9.69
C LEU A 71 -0.12 19.96 -9.90
N LEU A 72 0.82 20.19 -8.98
CA LEU A 72 2.17 19.64 -9.02
C LEU A 72 2.39 18.70 -7.84
N PHE A 73 2.79 17.47 -8.10
CA PHE A 73 3.17 16.50 -7.07
C PHE A 73 4.68 16.31 -7.09
N VAL A 74 5.35 16.72 -6.02
CA VAL A 74 6.81 16.59 -5.87
C VAL A 74 7.12 15.22 -5.28
N LEU A 75 7.96 14.45 -5.95
CA LEU A 75 8.37 13.11 -5.52
C LEU A 75 9.75 13.13 -4.88
N ASN A 76 10.04 12.13 -4.04
CA ASN A 76 11.31 12.00 -3.32
C ASN A 76 12.54 11.73 -4.22
N ASN A 77 12.33 11.37 -5.49
CA ASN A 77 13.39 11.25 -6.47
C ASN A 77 13.63 12.54 -7.29
N GLY A 78 13.03 13.66 -6.88
CA GLY A 78 13.14 14.96 -7.55
C GLY A 78 12.26 15.12 -8.79
N LYS A 79 11.50 14.09 -9.19
CA LYS A 79 10.51 14.23 -10.28
C LYS A 79 9.27 14.98 -9.81
N VAL A 80 8.64 15.68 -10.74
CA VAL A 80 7.38 16.38 -10.52
C VAL A 80 6.32 15.85 -11.48
N LEU A 81 5.23 15.32 -10.95
CA LEU A 81 4.07 14.95 -11.75
C LEU A 81 3.15 16.16 -11.89
N ARG A 82 2.65 16.43 -13.10
CA ARG A 82 1.81 17.59 -13.41
C ARG A 82 0.42 17.14 -13.78
N ARG A 83 -0.62 17.67 -13.16
CA ARG A 83 -2.04 17.44 -13.49
C ARG A 83 -2.78 18.76 -13.63
N LYS A 84 -3.93 18.72 -14.30
CA LYS A 84 -4.90 19.81 -14.29
C LYS A 84 -5.92 19.59 -13.17
N ILE A 85 -6.28 20.64 -12.45
CA ILE A 85 -7.27 20.57 -11.36
C ILE A 85 -8.62 20.09 -11.91
N ASP A 86 -9.05 20.57 -13.08
CA ASP A 86 -10.35 20.21 -13.67
C ASP A 86 -10.51 18.73 -14.04
N THR A 87 -9.40 17.98 -14.12
CA THR A 87 -9.44 16.53 -14.36
C THR A 87 -9.88 15.74 -13.12
N LEU A 88 -9.89 16.39 -11.97
CA LEU A 88 -10.23 15.84 -10.66
C LEU A 88 -11.58 16.42 -10.26
N ALA A 89 -12.65 15.62 -10.39
CA ALA A 89 -14.02 16.11 -10.31
C ALA A 89 -14.32 16.87 -9.00
N ARG A 90 -13.78 16.39 -7.86
CA ARG A 90 -14.01 17.02 -6.55
C ARG A 90 -13.11 18.23 -6.28
N LEU A 91 -12.02 18.40 -7.03
CA LEU A 91 -11.10 19.53 -6.88
C LEU A 91 -11.35 20.65 -7.89
N ARG A 92 -12.16 20.41 -8.93
CA ARG A 92 -12.49 21.40 -9.97
C ARG A 92 -12.99 22.72 -9.40
N ASP A 93 -13.89 22.66 -8.42
CA ASP A 93 -14.50 23.86 -7.81
C ASP A 93 -13.82 24.26 -6.49
N ALA A 94 -12.70 23.60 -6.13
CA ALA A 94 -11.96 23.90 -4.92
C ALA A 94 -11.21 25.23 -5.05
N ASN A 95 -11.27 26.06 -4.01
CA ASN A 95 -10.48 27.29 -3.95
C ASN A 95 -9.03 27.00 -3.52
N GLN A 96 -8.14 27.99 -3.67
CA GLN A 96 -6.73 27.84 -3.29
C GLN A 96 -6.54 27.40 -1.84
N THR A 97 -7.32 27.93 -0.89
CA THR A 97 -7.26 27.54 0.52
C THR A 97 -7.55 26.06 0.74
N VAL A 98 -8.57 25.52 0.06
CA VAL A 98 -8.91 24.09 0.08
C VAL A 98 -7.80 23.27 -0.55
N LEU A 99 -7.25 23.71 -1.68
CA LEU A 99 -6.20 22.99 -2.38
C LEU A 99 -4.90 22.91 -1.58
N ASP A 100 -4.58 23.96 -0.81
CA ASP A 100 -3.42 24.02 0.08
C ASP A 100 -3.62 23.20 1.35
N ASN A 101 -4.86 22.94 1.77
CA ASN A 101 -5.21 22.12 2.92
C ASN A 101 -5.20 20.61 2.59
N TYR A 102 -4.10 20.10 2.05
CA TYR A 102 -3.93 18.67 1.79
C TYR A 102 -3.13 17.97 2.89
N HIS A 103 -3.33 16.65 2.99
CA HIS A 103 -2.58 15.78 3.88
C HIS A 103 -1.95 14.64 3.09
N LEU A 104 -0.67 14.37 3.34
CA LEU A 104 -0.04 13.15 2.85
C LEU A 104 -0.52 11.96 3.70
N ILE A 105 -0.99 10.92 3.03
CA ILE A 105 -1.51 9.70 3.68
C ILE A 105 -0.65 8.49 3.33
N ALA A 106 -0.77 7.42 4.13
CA ALA A 106 -0.05 6.16 3.96
C ALA A 106 1.47 6.34 3.77
N GLY A 107 2.07 7.26 4.52
CA GLY A 107 3.51 7.55 4.47
C GLY A 107 3.98 8.17 3.14
N GLY A 108 3.11 8.90 2.43
CA GLY A 108 3.43 9.55 1.14
C GLY A 108 3.07 8.72 -0.08
N VAL A 109 2.26 7.67 0.07
CA VAL A 109 1.72 6.86 -1.05
C VAL A 109 0.39 7.45 -1.58
N GLY A 110 -0.21 8.41 -0.86
CA GLY A 110 -1.36 9.15 -1.34
C GLY A 110 -1.45 10.56 -0.75
N VAL A 111 -2.43 11.30 -1.24
CA VAL A 111 -2.79 12.66 -0.82
C VAL A 111 -4.29 12.69 -0.57
N HIS A 112 -4.69 13.29 0.55
CA HIS A 112 -6.07 13.47 0.96
C HIS A 112 -6.38 14.96 1.09
N TRP A 113 -7.49 15.42 0.52
CA TRP A 113 -8.06 16.74 0.75
C TRP A 113 -9.33 16.62 1.59
N PRO A 114 -9.29 16.90 2.91
CA PRO A 114 -10.40 16.67 3.83
C PRO A 114 -11.61 17.55 3.53
N ASP A 115 -11.42 18.79 3.07
CA ASP A 115 -12.53 19.73 2.84
C ASP A 115 -13.46 19.29 1.71
N VAL A 116 -12.91 18.57 0.72
CA VAL A 116 -13.67 18.05 -0.43
C VAL A 116 -13.77 16.52 -0.44
N ASP A 117 -13.16 15.87 0.56
CA ASP A 117 -13.10 14.42 0.72
C ASP A 117 -12.50 13.70 -0.52
N GLU A 118 -11.50 14.33 -1.16
CA GLU A 118 -10.83 13.75 -2.33
C GLU A 118 -9.56 13.01 -1.93
N ASP A 119 -9.38 11.80 -2.46
CA ASP A 119 -8.18 10.98 -2.26
C ASP A 119 -7.49 10.66 -3.58
N LEU A 120 -6.18 10.93 -3.64
CA LEU A 120 -5.33 10.56 -4.77
C LEU A 120 -4.21 9.63 -4.34
N SER A 121 -4.09 8.50 -5.02
CA SER A 121 -2.98 7.57 -4.83
C SER A 121 -1.83 7.85 -5.79
N LEU A 122 -0.59 7.69 -5.33
CA LEU A 122 0.62 7.74 -6.16
C LEU A 122 0.54 6.73 -7.31
N LYS A 123 -0.03 5.55 -7.07
CA LYS A 123 -0.28 4.54 -8.12
C LYS A 123 -1.20 5.09 -9.21
N GLY A 124 -2.30 5.75 -8.84
CA GLY A 124 -3.22 6.39 -9.80
C GLY A 124 -2.54 7.50 -10.60
N LEU A 125 -1.75 8.36 -9.93
CA LEU A 125 -0.99 9.43 -10.56
C LEU A 125 0.00 8.90 -11.60
N LEU A 126 0.78 7.87 -11.25
CA LEU A 126 1.74 7.26 -12.17
C LEU A 126 1.05 6.61 -13.38
N LYS A 127 -0.08 5.92 -13.17
CA LYS A 127 -0.86 5.36 -14.28
C LYS A 127 -1.28 6.44 -15.28
N ALA A 128 -1.80 7.55 -14.78
CA ALA A 128 -2.22 8.68 -15.61
C ALA A 128 -1.05 9.29 -16.38
N GLU A 129 0.11 9.45 -15.73
CA GLU A 129 1.34 9.93 -16.37
C GLU A 129 1.76 9.03 -17.54
N PHE A 130 1.86 7.72 -17.31
CA PHE A 130 2.22 6.77 -18.37
C PHE A 130 1.14 6.59 -19.44
N SER A 131 -0.11 6.95 -19.16
CA SER A 131 -1.17 6.97 -20.16
C SER A 131 -1.05 8.20 -21.05
N MET A 132 -0.76 9.36 -20.48
CA MET A 132 -0.56 10.59 -21.26
C MET A 132 0.68 10.52 -22.15
N GLN A 133 1.77 9.93 -21.66
CA GLN A 133 2.97 9.73 -22.47
C GLN A 133 2.72 8.81 -23.69
N ALA A 134 1.81 7.83 -23.56
CA ALA A 134 1.46 6.94 -24.66
C ALA A 134 0.55 7.60 -25.73
N MET A 135 -0.15 8.69 -25.39
CA MET A 135 -0.97 9.45 -26.33
C MET A 135 -0.21 10.61 -27.00
N ALA A 136 1.00 10.90 -26.52
CA ALA A 136 1.84 11.99 -27.01
C ALA A 136 2.86 11.55 -28.09
N VAL A 137 2.73 10.31 -28.59
CA VAL A 137 3.58 9.68 -29.62
C VAL A 137 2.69 9.25 -30.79
#